data_AF-A0A4Q3AFD3-F1
#
_entry.id   AF-A0A4Q3AFD3-F1
#
_cell.length_a   1.000
_cell.length_b   1.000
_cell.length_c   1.000
_cell.angle_alpha   90.00
_cell.angle_beta   90.00
_cell.angle_gamma   90.00
#
_symmetry.space_group_name_H-M   'P 1'
#
loop_
_entity.id
_entity.type
_entity.pdbx_description
1 polymer ?
#
loop_
_entity_poly.entity_id
_entity_poly.type
_entity_poly.pdbx_seq_one_letter_code
_entity_poly.pdbx_strand_id
1 'polypeptide(L)'
;MISFIYVISARPEGPCKIGLSLTPEKRLRQLQTGHPERLHLYHTMEVDTPKVALLEKIIHKTIRYKRTHGEWFDLSVTDAVAEVEFAMIRYGDEGNLRNFL
;
A
#
# COMPACT_ATOMS: atom_id res chain seq x y z
N MET A 1 14.66 9.20 -7.26
CA MET A 1 14.66 7.77 -6.86
C MET A 1 13.22 7.29 -7.01
N ILE A 2 13.02 6.02 -7.40
CA ILE A 2 11.67 5.44 -7.53
C ILE A 2 11.39 4.63 -6.27
N SER A 3 10.19 4.75 -5.74
CA SER A 3 9.69 3.95 -4.62
C SER A 3 8.39 3.28 -5.02
N PHE A 4 7.99 2.23 -4.31
CA PHE A 4 6.79 1.48 -4.64
C PHE A 4 5.81 1.53 -3.48
N ILE A 5 4.53 1.76 -3.78
CA ILE A 5 3.43 1.31 -2.91
C ILE A 5 3.14 -0.15 -3.28
N TYR A 6 2.95 -1.01 -2.29
CA TYR A 6 2.67 -2.43 -2.51
C TYR A 6 1.44 -2.91 -1.74
N VAL A 7 0.84 -3.98 -2.24
CA VAL A 7 -0.21 -4.76 -1.57
C VAL A 7 0.29 -6.18 -1.36
N ILE A 8 0.35 -6.62 -0.10
CA ILE A 8 0.71 -7.97 0.30
C ILE A 8 -0.45 -8.62 1.04
N SER A 9 -0.75 -9.87 0.75
CA SER A 9 -1.70 -10.66 1.54
C SER A 9 -1.36 -12.14 1.50
N ALA A 10 -1.88 -12.92 2.44
CA ALA A 10 -1.83 -14.38 2.38
C ALA A 10 -2.84 -14.94 1.37
N ARG A 11 -3.98 -14.25 1.18
CA ARG A 11 -5.14 -14.73 0.42
C ARG A 11 -5.81 -13.59 -0.36
N PRO A 12 -6.49 -13.86 -1.49
CA PRO A 12 -7.20 -12.83 -2.25
C PRO A 12 -8.27 -12.09 -1.43
N GLU A 13 -8.89 -12.73 -0.45
CA GLU A 13 -9.95 -12.18 0.38
C GLU A 13 -9.44 -11.24 1.49
N GLY A 14 -8.13 -11.20 1.71
CA GLY A 14 -7.49 -10.40 2.75
C GLY A 14 -7.17 -11.19 4.04
N PRO A 15 -6.73 -10.49 5.11
CA PRO A 15 -6.49 -9.04 5.16
C PRO A 15 -5.27 -8.63 4.33
N CYS A 16 -5.22 -7.37 3.91
CA CYS A 16 -4.15 -6.84 3.07
C CYS A 16 -3.25 -5.86 3.83
N LYS A 17 -1.94 -5.99 3.64
CA LYS A 17 -0.95 -4.99 4.02
C LYS A 17 -0.71 -4.04 2.86
N ILE A 18 -0.85 -2.74 3.11
CA ILE A 18 -0.50 -1.69 2.14
C ILE A 18 0.66 -0.90 2.71
N GLY A 19 1.78 -0.80 1.99
CA GLY A 19 2.91 -0.01 2.47
C GLY A 19 3.87 0.43 1.37
N LEU A 20 4.91 1.16 1.75
CA LEU A 20 5.95 1.63 0.83
C LEU A 20 7.28 0.88 0.95
N SER A 21 7.99 0.71 -0.16
CA SER A 21 9.35 0.18 -0.18
C SER A 21 10.09 0.54 -1.47
N LEU A 22 11.42 0.65 -1.40
CA LEU A 22 12.28 0.62 -2.60
C LEU A 22 12.39 -0.78 -3.21
N THR A 23 12.11 -1.83 -2.41
CA THR A 23 12.26 -3.23 -2.81
C THR A 23 11.16 -4.11 -2.19
N PRO A 24 9.92 -4.06 -2.71
CA PRO A 24 8.78 -4.81 -2.17
C PRO A 24 9.05 -6.31 -1.94
N GLU A 25 9.80 -6.95 -2.84
CA GLU A 25 10.19 -8.35 -2.72
C GLU A 25 11.05 -8.65 -1.47
N LYS A 26 11.97 -7.75 -1.11
CA LYS A 26 12.76 -7.90 0.13
C LYS A 26 11.85 -7.76 1.35
N ARG A 27 10.89 -6.83 1.29
CA ARG A 27 9.91 -6.60 2.35
C ARG A 27 8.98 -7.79 2.54
N LEU A 28 8.51 -8.41 1.44
CA LEU A 28 7.74 -9.65 1.47
C LEU A 28 8.49 -10.75 2.23
N ARG A 29 9.76 -11.01 1.89
CA ARG A 29 10.59 -12.01 2.58
C ARG A 29 10.77 -11.71 4.07
N GLN A 30 10.97 -10.44 4.43
CA GLN A 30 11.08 -10.02 5.83
C GLN A 30 9.77 -10.19 6.60
N LEU A 31 8.62 -9.91 5.99
CA LEU A 31 7.32 -10.10 6.63
C LEU A 31 6.99 -11.58 6.81
N GLN A 32 7.36 -12.42 5.84
CA GLN A 32 7.11 -13.86 5.88
C GLN A 32 7.72 -14.54 7.10
N THR A 33 8.86 -14.07 7.62
CA THR A 33 9.51 -14.70 8.78
C THR A 33 8.65 -14.68 10.04
N GLY A 34 7.75 -13.70 10.17
CA GLY A 34 6.83 -13.56 11.29
C GLY A 34 5.37 -13.89 10.95
N HIS A 35 5.07 -14.36 9.73
CA HIS A 35 3.71 -14.65 9.29
C HIS A 35 3.52 -16.17 9.10
N PRO A 36 2.51 -16.80 9.73
CA PRO A 36 2.33 -18.25 9.67
C PRO A 36 1.87 -18.74 8.29
N GLU A 37 1.08 -17.93 7.59
CA GLU A 37 0.61 -18.22 6.23
C GLU A 37 1.57 -17.66 5.18
N ARG A 38 1.62 -18.30 4.00
CA ARG A 38 2.40 -17.84 2.86
C ARG A 38 1.84 -16.52 2.33
N LEU A 39 2.66 -15.48 2.35
CA LEU A 39 2.36 -14.17 1.81
C LEU A 39 2.69 -14.09 0.31
N HIS A 40 1.91 -13.29 -0.40
CA HIS A 40 2.07 -12.99 -1.80
C HIS A 40 2.07 -11.47 -2.00
N LEU A 41 2.93 -11.00 -2.90
CA LEU A 41 2.92 -9.63 -3.38
C LEU A 41 1.93 -9.55 -4.54
N TYR A 42 0.73 -9.02 -4.27
CA TYR A 42 -0.35 -8.98 -5.26
C TYR A 42 -0.28 -7.75 -6.17
N HIS A 43 0.33 -6.67 -5.69
CA HIS A 43 0.43 -5.44 -6.47
C HIS A 43 1.63 -4.60 -6.05
N THR A 44 2.19 -3.88 -7.02
CA THR A 44 3.19 -2.84 -6.83
C THR A 44 2.91 -1.69 -7.79
N MET A 45 2.99 -0.47 -7.28
CA MET A 45 2.86 0.74 -8.07
C MET A 45 4.07 1.66 -7.86
N GLU A 46 4.72 2.06 -8.95
CA GLU A 46 5.82 3.01 -8.93
C GLU A 46 5.33 4.41 -8.59
N VAL A 47 6.05 5.07 -7.69
CA VAL A 47 5.78 6.43 -7.22
C VAL A 47 7.10 7.16 -7.03
N ASP A 48 7.14 8.42 -7.45
CA ASP A 48 8.28 9.29 -7.19
C ASP A 48 8.51 9.44 -5.68
N THR A 49 9.77 9.24 -5.25
CA THR A 49 10.16 9.25 -3.83
C THR A 49 9.68 10.47 -3.01
N PRO A 50 9.65 11.73 -3.50
CA PRO A 50 9.11 12.83 -2.68
C PRO A 50 7.61 12.67 -2.37
N LYS A 51 6.85 11.94 -3.19
CA LYS A 51 5.38 11.82 -3.07
C LYS A 51 4.93 10.53 -2.36
N VAL A 52 5.73 9.47 -2.42
CA VAL A 52 5.32 8.12 -1.97
C VAL A 52 4.86 8.07 -0.51
N ALA A 53 5.55 8.77 0.39
CA ALA A 53 5.21 8.77 1.82
C ALA A 53 3.91 9.53 2.12
N LEU A 54 3.67 10.64 1.43
CA LEU A 54 2.42 11.39 1.54
C LEU A 54 1.26 10.57 1.00
N LEU A 55 1.46 9.90 -0.13
CA LEU A 55 0.45 9.05 -0.74
C LEU A 55 0.08 7.85 0.14
N GLU A 56 1.06 7.13 0.70
CA GLU A 56 0.83 6.05 1.67
C GLU A 56 -0.03 6.55 2.83
N LYS A 57 0.34 7.72 3.39
CA LYS A 57 -0.40 8.34 4.50
C LYS A 57 -1.83 8.70 4.11
N ILE A 58 -2.06 9.19 2.89
CA ILE A 58 -3.40 9.51 2.37
C ILE A 58 -4.22 8.22 2.28
N ILE A 59 -3.70 7.17 1.64
CA ILE A 59 -4.39 5.87 1.54
C ILE A 59 -4.75 5.37 2.94
N HIS A 60 -3.76 5.27 3.82
CA HIS A 60 -3.94 4.79 5.20
C HIS A 60 -4.94 5.59 6.02
N LYS A 61 -5.10 6.89 5.73
CA LYS A 61 -6.10 7.77 6.36
C LYS A 61 -7.49 7.52 5.79
N THR A 62 -7.60 7.41 4.46
CA THR A 62 -8.87 7.13 3.75
C THR A 62 -9.49 5.83 4.22
N ILE A 63 -8.70 4.76 4.30
CA ILE A 63 -9.18 3.43 4.72
C ILE A 63 -8.91 3.12 6.20
N ARG A 64 -8.70 4.14 7.03
CA ARG A 64 -8.39 3.95 8.47
C ARG A 64 -9.46 3.13 9.20
N TYR A 65 -10.71 3.24 8.79
CA TYR A 65 -11.85 2.51 9.38
C TYR A 65 -11.79 0.99 9.15
N LYS A 66 -10.96 0.53 8.20
CA LYS A 66 -10.70 -0.90 7.94
C LYS A 66 -9.40 -1.41 8.55
N ARG A 67 -8.63 -0.56 9.23
CA ARG A 67 -7.32 -0.93 9.78
C ARG A 67 -7.49 -1.96 10.90
N THR A 68 -6.80 -3.09 10.80
CA THR A 68 -6.78 -4.14 11.84
C THR A 68 -5.61 -3.91 12.80
N HIS A 69 -4.38 -3.99 12.30
CA HIS A 69 -3.18 -3.70 13.08
C HIS A 69 -2.05 -3.14 12.21
N GLY A 70 -1.31 -2.15 12.74
CA GLY A 70 -0.23 -1.50 11.99
C GLY A 70 -0.69 -0.98 10.63
N GLU A 71 -0.18 -1.58 9.56
CA GLU A 71 -0.49 -1.26 8.16
C GLU A 71 -1.33 -2.36 7.47
N TRP A 72 -1.99 -3.21 8.26
CA TRP A 72 -2.92 -4.25 7.78
C TRP A 72 -4.35 -3.75 7.83
N PHE A 73 -5.13 -4.10 6.80
CA PHE A 73 -6.49 -3.65 6.59
C PHE A 73 -7.39 -4.84 6.24
N ASP A 74 -8.61 -4.83 6.78
CA ASP A 74 -9.69 -5.77 6.48
C ASP A 74 -10.32 -5.44 5.12
N LEU A 75 -9.57 -5.75 4.06
CA LEU A 75 -9.90 -5.53 2.66
C LEU A 75 -9.46 -6.74 1.84
N SER A 76 -10.23 -7.04 0.80
CA SER A 76 -9.79 -7.94 -0.26
C SER A 76 -8.62 -7.32 -1.04
N VAL A 77 -7.86 -8.16 -1.74
CA VAL A 77 -6.77 -7.69 -2.62
C VAL A 77 -7.31 -6.73 -3.68
N THR A 78 -8.45 -7.05 -4.29
CA THR A 78 -9.08 -6.22 -5.31
C THR A 78 -9.42 -4.83 -4.78
N ASP A 79 -10.02 -4.75 -3.58
CA ASP A 79 -10.36 -3.46 -2.96
C ASP A 79 -9.11 -2.68 -2.57
N ALA A 80 -8.10 -3.35 -2.01
CA ALA A 80 -6.84 -2.71 -1.63
C ALA A 80 -6.10 -2.15 -2.85
N VAL A 81 -6.10 -2.85 -3.98
CA VAL A 81 -5.53 -2.35 -5.25
C VAL A 81 -6.32 -1.16 -5.76
N ALA A 82 -7.66 -1.22 -5.75
CA ALA A 82 -8.51 -0.11 -6.17
C ALA A 82 -8.24 1.16 -5.35
N GLU A 83 -8.01 1.05 -4.04
CA GLU A 83 -7.66 2.18 -3.18
C GLU A 83 -6.28 2.80 -3.51
N VAL A 84 -5.29 1.96 -3.83
CA VAL A 84 -3.96 2.41 -4.29
C VAL A 84 -4.06 3.14 -5.63
N GLU A 85 -4.77 2.54 -6.59
CA GLU A 85 -4.99 3.11 -7.93
C GLU A 85 -5.77 4.42 -7.85
N PHE A 86 -6.85 4.47 -7.06
CA PHE A 86 -7.64 5.68 -6.85
C PHE A 86 -6.80 6.81 -6.27
N ALA A 87 -5.98 6.52 -5.25
CA ALA A 87 -5.11 7.52 -4.65
C ALA A 87 -4.08 8.04 -5.67
N MET A 88 -3.58 7.17 -6.54
CA MET A 88 -2.61 7.54 -7.57
C MET A 88 -3.22 8.39 -8.68
N ILE A 89 -4.41 8.04 -9.17
CA ILE A 89 -5.15 8.86 -10.13
C ILE A 89 -5.46 10.24 -9.52
N ARG A 90 -5.83 10.28 -8.24
CA ARG A 90 -6.28 11.51 -7.58
C ARG A 90 -5.14 12.41 -7.12
N TYR A 91 -4.02 11.83 -6.68
CA TYR A 91 -2.93 12.55 -5.99
C TYR A 91 -1.55 12.31 -6.60
N GLY A 92 -1.43 11.56 -7.69
CA GLY A 92 -0.14 11.32 -8.37
C GLY A 92 0.42 12.59 -9.03
N ASP A 93 -0.47 13.44 -9.54
CA ASP A 93 -0.11 14.71 -10.18
C ASP A 93 0.01 15.88 -9.17
N GLU A 94 1.03 16.71 -9.36
CA GLU A 94 1.44 17.78 -8.42
C GLU A 94 0.32 18.79 -8.09
N GLY A 95 -0.60 19.00 -9.02
CA GLY A 95 -1.71 19.95 -8.86
C GLY A 95 -2.65 19.62 -7.70
N ASN A 96 -2.82 18.33 -7.38
CA ASN A 96 -3.79 17.87 -6.38
C ASN A 96 -3.18 17.64 -4.98
N LEU A 97 -1.85 17.59 -4.87
CA LEU A 97 -1.14 17.39 -3.59
C LEU A 97 -1.06 18.66 -2.75
N ARG A 98 -1.17 19.85 -3.38
CA ARG A 98 -1.03 21.15 -2.70
C ARG A 98 -2.05 21.41 -1.60
N ASN A 99 -3.17 20.69 -1.59
CA ASN A 99 -4.20 20.84 -0.56
C ASN A 99 -3.96 19.95 0.69
N PHE A 100 -2.88 19.15 0.71
CA PHE A 100 -2.58 18.18 1.76
C PHE A 100 -1.18 18.34 2.41
N LEU A 101 -0.41 19.35 1.97
CA LEU A 101 0.80 19.86 2.63
C LEU A 101 0.41 21.03 3.54
#